data_AF-A0A7R9QHS7-F1
#
_entry.id   AF-A0A7R9QHS7-F1
#
_cell.length_a   1.000
_cell.length_b   1.000
_cell.length_c   1.000
_cell.angle_alpha   90.00
_cell.angle_beta   90.00
_cell.angle_gamma   90.00
#
_symmetry.space_group_name_H-M   'P 1'
#
loop_
_entity.id
_entity.type
_entity.pdbx_description
1 polymer ?
#
loop_
_entity_poly.entity_id
_entity_poly.type
_entity_poly.pdbx_seq_one_letter_code
_entity_poly.pdbx_strand_id
1 'polypeptide(L)'
;YAESLPALPALPAIPAIDLSVFDVTNCLKKQCFEELGCFSTQSFVEEVKKLLTSGDVVSTIKSATALKQILSICPIHPEAMNVTLLLFTPTSNKTQSFNAYKTDMDQFKASDYSPQRPTAFIVHGYTDYYEECDGQGMCAWMANIKNYFLSQKYNVIAVDWKSPASSINYFNSAFNTQIVGAIV
;
A
#
# COMPACT_ATOMS: atom_id res chain seq x y z
N TYR A 1 -53.68 -12.52 41.88
CA TYR A 1 -52.92 -11.26 41.78
C TYR A 1 -51.75 -11.49 40.85
N ALA A 2 -51.94 -11.20 39.56
CA ALA A 2 -50.85 -11.16 38.58
C ALA A 2 -50.75 -9.69 38.16
N GLU A 3 -49.73 -9.00 38.65
CA GLU A 3 -49.46 -7.61 38.26
C GLU A 3 -48.78 -7.61 36.88
N SER A 4 -49.38 -6.89 35.94
CA SER A 4 -48.82 -6.65 34.61
C SER A 4 -47.60 -5.75 34.72
N LEU A 5 -46.46 -6.20 34.19
CA LEU A 5 -45.26 -5.38 34.05
C LEU A 5 -45.54 -4.15 33.14
N PRO A 6 -45.03 -2.96 33.49
CA PRO A 6 -45.22 -1.77 32.67
C PRO A 6 -44.46 -1.86 31.35
N ALA A 7 -45.05 -1.32 30.28
CA ALA A 7 -44.44 -1.25 28.97
C ALA A 7 -43.15 -0.41 29.00
N LEU A 8 -42.08 -0.93 28.38
CA LEU A 8 -40.82 -0.22 28.22
C LEU A 8 -41.02 1.06 27.39
N PRO A 9 -40.37 2.18 27.75
CA PRO A 9 -40.43 3.40 26.97
C PRO A 9 -39.81 3.20 25.59
N ALA A 10 -40.40 3.82 24.57
CA ALA A 10 -39.86 3.82 23.23
C ALA A 10 -38.45 4.44 23.23
N LEU A 11 -37.48 3.74 22.61
CA LEU A 11 -36.13 4.25 22.43
C LEU A 11 -36.16 5.57 21.65
N PRO A 12 -35.37 6.59 22.05
CA PRO A 12 -35.29 7.83 21.30
C PRO A 12 -34.80 7.54 19.87
N ALA A 13 -35.43 8.18 18.88
CA ALA A 13 -34.96 8.12 17.51
C ALA A 13 -33.52 8.65 17.44
N ILE A 14 -32.60 7.80 17.00
CA ILE A 14 -31.19 8.17 16.84
C ILE A 14 -31.13 9.24 15.74
N PRO A 15 -30.46 10.39 15.97
CA PRO A 15 -30.29 11.38 14.92
C PRO A 15 -29.56 10.74 13.74
N ALA A 16 -30.05 11.00 12.53
CA ALA A 16 -29.40 10.54 11.31
C ALA A 16 -27.92 10.96 11.34
N ILE A 17 -27.02 10.00 11.12
CA ILE A 17 -25.59 10.30 10.99
C ILE A 17 -25.46 11.28 9.82
N ASP A 18 -24.96 12.47 10.11
CA ASP A 18 -24.67 13.46 9.08
C ASP A 18 -23.60 12.88 8.15
N LEU A 19 -24.00 12.53 6.92
CA LEU A 19 -23.08 12.00 5.92
C LEU A 19 -22.30 13.11 5.21
N SER A 20 -22.64 14.39 5.43
CA SER A 20 -21.93 15.52 4.83
C SER A 20 -20.52 15.71 5.40
N VAL A 21 -20.23 15.17 6.60
CA VAL A 21 -18.86 15.11 7.13
C VAL A 21 -17.96 14.12 6.38
N PHE A 22 -18.55 13.32 5.48
CA PHE A 22 -17.85 12.46 4.51
C PHE A 22 -17.81 13.11 3.12
N ASP A 23 -17.76 14.44 3.04
CA ASP A 23 -17.56 15.16 1.77
C ASP A 23 -16.19 14.82 1.16
N VAL A 24 -16.14 13.69 0.46
CA VAL A 24 -15.00 13.20 -0.32
C VAL A 24 -14.93 13.86 -1.69
N THR A 25 -15.79 14.83 -2.00
CA THR A 25 -15.83 15.52 -3.30
C THR A 25 -14.51 16.21 -3.61
N ASN A 26 -13.78 16.66 -2.59
CA ASN A 26 -12.42 17.21 -2.78
C ASN A 26 -11.34 16.13 -3.03
N CYS A 27 -11.57 14.88 -2.59
CA CYS A 27 -10.71 13.74 -2.93
C CYS A 27 -11.00 13.25 -4.37
N LEU A 28 -12.28 13.29 -4.77
CA LEU A 28 -12.74 12.94 -6.12
C LEU A 28 -12.28 13.95 -7.19
N LYS A 29 -11.99 15.20 -6.82
CA LYS A 29 -11.55 16.26 -7.76
C LYS A 29 -10.11 16.12 -8.26
N LYS A 30 -9.31 15.19 -7.71
CA LYS A 30 -7.90 15.07 -8.07
C LYS A 30 -7.57 13.63 -8.42
N GLN A 31 -7.72 13.26 -9.70
CA GLN A 31 -6.88 12.32 -10.47
C GLN A 31 -6.38 11.00 -9.81
N CYS A 32 -6.99 10.55 -8.72
CA CYS A 32 -6.47 9.43 -7.91
C CYS A 32 -7.14 8.09 -8.26
N PHE A 33 -8.29 8.11 -8.93
CA PHE A 33 -9.16 6.94 -9.05
C PHE A 33 -9.43 6.46 -10.47
N GLU A 34 -9.39 7.34 -11.49
CA GLU A 34 -9.74 6.95 -12.87
C GLU A 34 -8.55 6.39 -13.66
N GLU A 35 -7.32 6.84 -13.41
CA GLU A 35 -6.15 6.45 -14.23
C GLU A 35 -5.50 5.13 -13.79
N LEU A 36 -5.72 4.65 -12.55
CA LEU A 36 -5.02 3.48 -12.00
C LEU A 36 -5.90 2.25 -11.76
N GLY A 37 -7.20 2.31 -12.03
CA GLY A 37 -8.10 1.15 -11.93
C GLY A 37 -8.18 0.50 -10.53
N CYS A 38 -7.66 1.14 -9.48
CA CYS A 38 -7.47 0.48 -8.19
C CYS A 38 -8.77 0.24 -7.40
N PHE A 39 -9.90 0.87 -7.75
CA PHE A 39 -11.15 0.64 -7.02
C PHE A 39 -12.38 1.24 -7.72
N SER A 40 -13.45 0.45 -7.91
CA SER A 40 -14.78 0.99 -8.25
C SER A 40 -15.38 1.64 -7.02
N THR A 41 -15.36 2.98 -6.98
CA THR A 41 -15.95 3.78 -5.90
C THR A 41 -17.44 3.47 -5.71
N GLN A 42 -18.17 3.16 -6.79
CA GLN A 42 -19.57 2.78 -6.74
C GLN A 42 -19.81 1.45 -6.04
N SER A 43 -19.07 0.39 -6.39
CA SER A 43 -19.28 -0.94 -5.82
C SER A 43 -19.07 -0.95 -4.30
N PHE A 44 -18.11 -0.17 -3.82
CA PHE A 44 -17.81 -0.09 -2.39
C PHE A 44 -18.76 0.81 -1.60
N VAL A 45 -19.19 1.94 -2.19
CA VAL A 45 -20.26 2.76 -1.61
C VAL A 45 -21.53 1.93 -1.42
N GLU A 46 -21.86 1.07 -2.39
CA GLU A 46 -23.01 0.16 -2.27
C GLU A 46 -22.80 -0.91 -1.18
N GLU A 47 -21.59 -1.45 -1.01
CA GLU A 47 -21.26 -2.40 0.06
C GLU A 47 -21.43 -1.76 1.46
N VAL A 48 -20.97 -0.52 1.63
CA VAL A 48 -21.13 0.25 2.87
C VAL A 48 -22.61 0.55 3.13
N LYS A 49 -23.38 0.93 2.11
CA LYS A 49 -24.84 1.16 2.25
C LYS A 49 -25.57 -0.09 2.74
N LYS A 50 -25.15 -1.29 2.30
CA LYS A 50 -25.69 -2.56 2.83
C LYS A 50 -25.37 -2.77 4.31
N LEU A 51 -24.17 -2.41 4.75
CA LEU A 51 -23.77 -2.53 6.16
C LEU A 51 -24.55 -1.54 7.05
N LEU A 52 -24.72 -0.29 6.58
CA LEU A 52 -25.48 0.76 7.27
C LEU A 52 -26.97 0.40 7.47
N THR A 53 -27.54 -0.42 6.58
CA THR A 53 -28.96 -0.82 6.63
C THR A 53 -29.23 -2.05 7.50
N SER A 54 -28.20 -2.71 8.04
CA SER A 54 -28.32 -3.94 8.84
C SER A 54 -28.79 -3.74 10.29
N GLY A 55 -28.80 -2.49 10.79
CA GLY A 55 -29.25 -2.16 12.15
C GLY A 55 -28.24 -2.46 13.28
N ASP A 56 -27.10 -3.09 12.98
CA ASP A 56 -26.00 -3.25 13.93
C ASP A 56 -25.16 -1.98 13.99
N VAL A 57 -25.47 -1.14 14.98
CA VAL A 57 -24.85 0.18 15.18
C VAL A 57 -23.34 0.07 15.43
N VAL A 58 -22.86 -0.99 16.09
CA VAL A 58 -21.44 -1.13 16.44
C VAL A 58 -20.61 -1.51 15.23
N SER A 59 -21.07 -2.49 14.43
CA SER A 59 -20.38 -2.83 13.17
C SER A 59 -20.51 -1.71 12.14
N THR A 60 -21.61 -0.97 12.16
CA THR A 60 -21.82 0.21 11.32
C THR A 60 -20.83 1.32 11.64
N ILE A 61 -20.63 1.68 12.92
CA ILE A 61 -19.66 2.71 13.34
C ILE A 61 -18.23 2.29 13.02
N LYS A 62 -17.87 1.02 13.27
CA LYS A 62 -16.54 0.49 12.92
C LYS A 62 -16.30 0.55 11.41
N SER A 63 -17.28 0.12 10.62
CA SER A 63 -17.23 0.16 9.15
C SER A 63 -17.14 1.59 8.64
N ALA A 64 -17.93 2.52 9.17
CA ALA A 64 -17.88 3.95 8.80
C ALA A 64 -16.57 4.63 9.20
N THR A 65 -15.95 4.23 10.31
CA THR A 65 -14.66 4.74 10.75
C THR A 65 -13.51 4.22 9.88
N ALA A 66 -13.50 2.91 9.61
CA ALA A 66 -12.57 2.30 8.66
C ALA A 66 -12.73 2.93 7.27
N LEU A 67 -13.98 3.15 6.85
CA LEU A 67 -14.31 3.82 5.61
C LEU A 67 -13.79 5.26 5.55
N LYS A 68 -13.98 6.05 6.60
CA LYS A 68 -13.43 7.41 6.67
C LYS A 68 -11.92 7.41 6.51
N GLN A 69 -11.23 6.46 7.16
CA GLN A 69 -9.80 6.31 7.04
C GLN A 69 -9.41 5.94 5.61
N ILE A 70 -10.08 4.96 4.98
CA ILE A 70 -9.81 4.52 3.60
C ILE A 70 -10.08 5.64 2.58
N LEU A 71 -11.23 6.32 2.68
CA LEU A 71 -11.62 7.38 1.74
C LEU A 71 -10.82 8.68 1.91
N SER A 72 -10.14 8.86 3.05
CA SER A 72 -9.26 10.01 3.26
C SER A 72 -7.87 9.84 2.61
N ILE A 73 -7.62 8.71 1.97
CA ILE A 73 -6.31 8.34 1.44
C ILE A 73 -6.36 8.40 -0.09
N CYS A 74 -5.56 9.29 -0.65
CA CYS A 74 -5.28 9.33 -2.08
C CYS A 74 -3.89 8.69 -2.27
N PRO A 75 -3.80 7.53 -2.94
CA PRO A 75 -2.52 6.93 -3.27
C PRO A 75 -1.62 7.91 -4.04
N ILE A 76 -0.31 7.84 -3.79
CA ILE A 76 0.64 8.70 -4.51
C ILE A 76 0.67 8.25 -5.98
N HIS A 77 0.63 9.20 -6.93
CA HIS A 77 0.78 8.88 -8.35
C HIS A 77 2.07 8.05 -8.60
N PRO A 78 2.07 7.00 -9.46
CA PRO A 78 3.21 6.10 -9.64
C PRO A 78 4.54 6.83 -9.91
N GLU A 79 4.53 7.86 -10.76
CA GLU A 79 5.72 8.67 -11.02
C GLU A 79 6.28 9.35 -9.77
N ALA A 80 5.39 9.81 -8.88
CA ALA A 80 5.74 10.49 -7.65
C ALA A 80 6.15 9.51 -6.52
N MET A 81 5.93 8.21 -6.69
CA MET A 81 6.40 7.20 -5.72
C MET A 81 7.91 7.07 -5.68
N ASN A 82 8.58 7.38 -6.80
CA ASN A 82 10.03 7.31 -6.94
C ASN A 82 10.61 5.95 -6.48
N VAL A 83 9.94 4.86 -6.84
CA VAL A 83 10.38 3.50 -6.52
C VAL A 83 11.69 3.22 -7.28
N THR A 84 12.70 2.77 -6.53
CA THR A 84 14.03 2.46 -7.05
C THR A 84 14.23 0.95 -7.06
N LEU A 85 14.61 0.40 -8.20
CA LEU A 85 15.00 -0.99 -8.38
C LEU A 85 16.53 -1.08 -8.37
N LEU A 86 17.07 -1.70 -7.33
CA LEU A 86 18.50 -1.94 -7.18
C LEU A 86 18.81 -3.36 -7.65
N LEU A 87 19.42 -3.47 -8.82
CA LEU A 87 19.87 -4.73 -9.40
C LEU A 87 21.27 -5.08 -8.89
N PHE A 88 21.38 -6.32 -8.43
CA PHE A 88 22.62 -6.98 -8.07
C PHE A 88 22.73 -8.29 -8.84
N THR A 89 23.93 -8.60 -9.32
CA THR A 89 24.17 -9.84 -10.07
C THR A 89 25.43 -10.55 -9.58
N PRO A 90 25.53 -11.87 -9.71
CA PRO A 90 26.71 -12.61 -9.25
C PRO A 90 27.97 -12.30 -10.06
N THR A 91 27.82 -11.67 -11.23
CA THR A 91 28.90 -11.34 -12.17
C THR A 91 29.44 -9.93 -11.99
N SER A 92 28.80 -9.10 -11.16
CA SER A 92 29.13 -7.69 -11.01
C SER A 92 29.11 -7.30 -9.55
N ASN A 93 30.16 -6.61 -9.11
CA ASN A 93 30.21 -6.00 -7.78
C ASN A 93 29.57 -4.60 -7.77
N LYS A 94 28.95 -4.17 -8.87
CA LYS A 94 28.31 -2.86 -8.99
C LYS A 94 26.83 -2.99 -8.69
N THR A 95 26.32 -2.09 -7.86
CA THR A 95 24.89 -1.85 -7.74
C THR A 95 24.42 -1.07 -8.96
N GLN A 96 23.44 -1.57 -9.69
CA GLN A 96 22.80 -0.85 -10.79
C GLN A 96 21.41 -0.39 -10.35
N SER A 97 21.17 0.93 -10.42
CA SER A 97 19.94 1.54 -9.92
C SER A 97 19.06 2.01 -11.07
N PHE A 98 17.78 1.66 -11.01
CA PHE A 98 16.77 2.01 -12.01
C PHE A 98 15.57 2.64 -11.32
N ASN A 99 14.99 3.68 -11.91
CA ASN A 99 13.70 4.19 -11.44
C ASN A 99 12.60 3.39 -12.12
N ALA A 100 11.75 2.73 -11.32
CA ALA A 100 10.79 1.76 -11.84
C ALA A 100 9.76 2.36 -12.82
N TYR A 101 9.50 3.67 -12.73
CA TYR A 101 8.56 4.37 -13.61
C TYR A 101 9.24 5.07 -14.79
N LYS A 102 10.49 5.53 -14.63
CA LYS A 102 11.20 6.39 -15.61
C LYS A 102 12.24 5.66 -16.45
N THR A 103 12.70 4.49 -16.01
CA THR A 103 13.73 3.75 -16.72
C THR A 103 13.19 3.14 -18.00
N ASP A 104 13.88 3.38 -19.11
CA ASP A 104 13.61 2.73 -20.39
C ASP A 104 14.08 1.27 -20.35
N MET A 105 13.29 0.37 -20.94
CA MET A 105 13.64 -1.03 -21.14
C MET A 105 15.00 -1.23 -21.79
N ASP A 106 15.43 -0.35 -22.69
CA ASP A 106 16.74 -0.49 -23.34
C ASP A 106 17.90 -0.21 -22.38
N GLN A 107 17.72 0.71 -21.41
CA GLN A 107 18.69 0.92 -20.33
C GLN A 107 18.77 -0.30 -19.41
N PHE A 108 17.63 -0.93 -19.12
CA PHE A 108 17.60 -2.16 -18.31
C PHE A 108 18.22 -3.35 -19.06
N LYS A 109 17.98 -3.51 -20.36
CA LYS A 109 18.59 -4.57 -21.18
C LYS A 109 20.11 -4.44 -21.28
N ALA A 110 20.64 -3.23 -21.18
CA ALA A 110 22.08 -2.97 -21.14
C ALA A 110 22.73 -3.24 -19.77
N SER A 111 21.95 -3.65 -18.78
CA SER A 111 22.44 -3.98 -17.43
C SER A 111 23.13 -5.35 -17.38
N ASP A 112 23.64 -5.71 -16.20
CA ASP A 112 24.26 -7.03 -15.96
C ASP A 112 23.20 -8.15 -15.76
N TYR A 113 21.90 -7.82 -15.90
CA TYR A 113 20.80 -8.77 -15.77
C TYR A 113 20.93 -9.91 -16.79
N SER A 114 20.81 -11.15 -16.31
CA SER A 114 20.84 -12.34 -17.18
C SER A 114 19.52 -13.09 -17.09
N PRO A 115 18.74 -13.20 -18.18
CA PRO A 115 17.47 -13.94 -18.17
C PRO A 115 17.66 -15.46 -18.00
N GLN A 116 18.89 -15.96 -18.05
CA GLN A 116 19.24 -17.36 -17.79
C GLN A 116 19.35 -17.68 -16.30
N ARG A 117 19.33 -16.67 -15.42
CA ARG A 117 19.37 -16.84 -13.96
C ARG A 117 17.99 -16.63 -13.35
N PRO A 118 17.63 -17.37 -12.29
CA PRO A 118 16.43 -17.06 -11.53
C PRO A 118 16.56 -15.65 -10.92
N THR A 119 15.43 -14.97 -10.75
CA THR A 119 15.38 -13.60 -10.20
C THR A 119 14.68 -13.62 -8.85
N ALA A 120 15.27 -12.97 -7.85
CA ALA A 120 14.69 -12.78 -6.53
C ALA A 120 14.41 -11.29 -6.30
N PHE A 121 13.18 -10.96 -5.92
CA PHE A 121 12.80 -9.62 -5.48
C PHE A 121 12.84 -9.55 -3.96
N ILE A 122 13.42 -8.47 -3.42
CA ILE A 122 13.43 -8.19 -1.98
C ILE A 122 12.77 -6.83 -1.79
N VAL A 123 11.62 -6.80 -1.14
CA VAL A 123 10.81 -5.59 -0.96
C VAL A 123 10.72 -5.29 0.53
N HIS A 124 11.11 -4.08 0.94
CA HIS A 124 10.99 -3.68 2.35
C HIS A 124 9.56 -3.28 2.71
N GLY A 125 9.31 -3.08 4.01
CA GLY A 125 8.00 -2.74 4.56
C GLY A 125 7.87 -1.28 5.00
N TYR A 126 6.90 -1.07 5.89
CA TYR A 126 6.60 0.23 6.51
C TYR A 126 7.81 0.82 7.23
N THR A 127 8.07 2.11 7.01
CA THR A 127 9.18 2.91 7.60
C THR A 127 10.59 2.40 7.32
N ASP A 128 10.73 1.38 6.48
CA ASP A 128 12.00 0.75 6.16
C ASP A 128 12.55 1.26 4.82
N TYR A 129 13.78 0.90 4.49
CA TYR A 129 14.45 1.23 3.24
C TYR A 129 15.62 0.28 2.96
N TYR A 130 16.15 0.30 1.72
CA TYR A 130 17.33 -0.51 1.43
C TYR A 130 18.59 0.12 2.05
N GLU A 131 19.34 -0.68 2.80
CA GLU A 131 20.64 -0.32 3.34
C GLU A 131 21.65 -1.44 3.04
N GLU A 132 22.87 -1.06 2.67
CA GLU A 132 23.96 -1.99 2.36
C GLU A 132 24.76 -2.34 3.62
N CYS A 133 25.66 -3.33 3.55
CA CYS A 133 26.59 -3.61 4.63
C CYS A 133 27.52 -2.42 4.93
N ASP A 134 27.81 -2.18 6.20
CA ASP A 134 28.61 -1.04 6.69
C ASP A 134 30.14 -1.19 6.47
N GLY A 135 30.56 -2.22 5.74
CA GLY A 135 31.96 -2.56 5.48
C GLY A 135 32.70 -3.14 6.70
N GLN A 136 32.10 -3.14 7.89
CA GLN A 136 32.67 -3.70 9.13
C GLN A 136 32.08 -5.09 9.44
N GLY A 137 31.29 -5.63 8.51
CA GLY A 137 30.67 -6.95 8.61
C GLY A 137 29.25 -6.91 9.16
N MET A 138 28.71 -5.73 9.51
CA MET A 138 27.30 -5.59 9.84
C MET A 138 26.51 -5.27 8.58
N CYS A 139 25.51 -6.08 8.30
CA CYS A 139 24.64 -5.94 7.15
C CYS A 139 23.21 -5.75 7.60
N ALA A 140 22.49 -4.81 6.98
CA ALA A 140 21.05 -4.75 7.10
C ALA A 140 20.40 -6.02 6.57
N TRP A 141 19.16 -6.29 6.99
CA TRP A 141 18.48 -7.54 6.69
C TRP A 141 18.35 -7.80 5.18
N MET A 142 18.06 -6.75 4.38
CA MET A 142 17.97 -6.88 2.91
C MET A 142 19.32 -7.24 2.30
N ALA A 143 20.41 -6.61 2.75
CA ALA A 143 21.75 -6.89 2.25
C ALA A 143 22.16 -8.34 2.55
N ASN A 144 21.82 -8.88 3.72
CA ASN A 144 22.03 -10.29 4.05
C ASN A 144 21.28 -11.24 3.11
N ILE A 145 19.99 -11.00 2.88
CA ILE A 145 19.18 -11.81 1.97
C ILE A 145 19.70 -11.72 0.54
N LYS A 146 20.06 -10.51 0.07
CA LYS A 146 20.70 -10.29 -1.22
C LYS A 146 21.97 -11.12 -1.35
N ASN A 147 22.89 -11.03 -0.38
CA ASN A 147 24.15 -11.77 -0.40
C ASN A 147 23.91 -13.29 -0.46
N TYR A 148 22.90 -13.79 0.26
CA TYR A 148 22.50 -15.19 0.18
C TYR A 148 22.05 -15.57 -1.24
N PHE A 149 21.13 -14.84 -1.85
CA PHE A 149 20.67 -15.15 -3.22
C PHE A 149 21.75 -14.98 -4.29
N LEU A 150 22.65 -14.00 -4.15
CA LEU A 150 23.81 -13.85 -5.02
C LEU A 150 24.74 -15.07 -4.95
N SER A 151 24.93 -15.66 -3.77
CA SER A 151 25.70 -16.91 -3.60
C SER A 151 25.06 -18.08 -4.35
N GLN A 152 23.73 -18.09 -4.47
CA GLN A 152 22.94 -19.09 -5.21
C GLN A 152 22.79 -18.77 -6.71
N LYS A 153 23.53 -17.77 -7.21
CA LYS A 153 23.55 -17.36 -8.62
C LYS A 153 22.24 -16.74 -9.16
N TYR A 154 21.46 -16.10 -8.29
CA TYR A 154 20.27 -15.34 -8.70
C TYR A 154 20.65 -13.94 -9.21
N ASN A 155 19.82 -13.36 -10.09
CA ASN A 155 19.70 -11.90 -10.15
C ASN A 155 18.89 -11.46 -8.92
N VAL A 156 19.33 -10.43 -8.21
CA VAL A 156 18.60 -9.89 -7.07
C VAL A 156 18.17 -8.48 -7.39
N ILE A 157 16.88 -8.18 -7.22
CA ILE A 157 16.32 -6.84 -7.35
C ILE A 157 15.77 -6.43 -5.99
N ALA A 158 16.46 -5.52 -5.30
CA ALA A 158 15.91 -4.89 -4.11
C ALA A 158 15.03 -3.71 -4.52
N VAL A 159 13.80 -3.69 -4.01
CA VAL A 159 12.81 -2.65 -4.31
C VAL A 159 12.79 -1.67 -3.15
N ASP A 160 13.29 -0.46 -3.41
CA ASP A 160 13.29 0.64 -2.46
C ASP A 160 12.16 1.63 -2.78
N TRP A 161 11.16 1.66 -1.91
CA TRP A 161 10.00 2.55 -1.93
C TRP A 161 9.92 3.36 -0.61
N LYS A 162 11.09 3.71 -0.04
CA LYS A 162 11.24 4.43 1.24
C LYS A 162 10.30 5.63 1.41
N SER A 163 10.21 6.47 0.39
CA SER A 163 9.46 7.73 0.49
C SER A 163 7.96 7.49 0.73
N PRO A 164 7.26 6.66 -0.07
CA PRO A 164 5.89 6.25 0.26
C PRO A 164 5.76 5.34 1.49
N ALA A 165 6.79 4.56 1.83
CA ALA A 165 6.79 3.66 3.00
C ALA A 165 6.89 4.39 4.34
N SER A 166 7.43 5.60 4.36
CA SER A 166 7.71 6.37 5.58
C SER A 166 6.60 7.38 5.93
N SER A 167 5.36 7.12 5.50
CA SER A 167 4.24 8.02 5.82
C SER A 167 3.92 7.94 7.31
N ILE A 168 3.66 9.09 7.95
CA ILE A 168 3.22 9.12 9.36
C ILE A 168 1.88 8.40 9.56
N ASN A 169 1.07 8.31 8.49
CA ASN A 169 -0.16 7.55 8.48
C ASN A 169 0.11 6.17 7.86
N TYR A 170 0.10 5.13 8.70
CA TYR A 170 0.27 3.74 8.28
C TYR A 170 -0.65 3.35 7.11
N PHE A 171 -1.89 3.82 7.11
CA PHE A 171 -2.82 3.47 6.05
C PHE A 171 -2.36 4.01 4.69
N ASN A 172 -1.76 5.20 4.61
CA ASN A 172 -1.20 5.70 3.35
C ASN A 172 -0.14 4.74 2.80
N SER A 173 0.78 4.29 3.65
CA SER A 173 1.81 3.34 3.24
C SER A 173 1.22 1.98 2.86
N ALA A 174 0.21 1.50 3.59
CA ALA A 174 -0.51 0.26 3.27
C ALA A 174 -1.27 0.35 1.94
N PHE A 175 -1.85 1.50 1.59
CA PHE A 175 -2.49 1.69 0.28
C PHE A 175 -1.47 1.81 -0.84
N ASN A 176 -0.35 2.49 -0.59
CA ASN A 176 0.71 2.64 -1.58
C ASN A 176 1.33 1.29 -1.99
N THR A 177 1.26 0.24 -1.16
CA THR A 177 1.76 -1.09 -1.55
C THR A 177 1.04 -1.66 -2.77
N GLN A 178 -0.21 -1.28 -3.05
CA GLN A 178 -0.94 -1.72 -4.24
C GLN A 178 -0.25 -1.21 -5.51
N ILE A 179 0.21 0.04 -5.50
CA ILE A 179 0.90 0.64 -6.64
C ILE A 179 2.33 0.11 -6.73
N VAL A 180 3.03 -0.05 -5.60
CA VAL A 180 4.35 -0.71 -5.60
C VAL A 180 4.25 -2.11 -6.20
N GLY A 181 3.22 -2.89 -5.85
CA GLY A 181 2.99 -4.22 -6.41
C GLY A 181 2.56 -4.21 -7.88
N ALA A 182 1.99 -3.12 -8.40
CA ALA A 182 1.70 -2.98 -9.83
C ALA A 182 2.93 -2.55 -10.66
N ILE A 183 3.91 -1.91 -10.02
CA ILE A 183 5.16 -1.44 -10.63
C ILE A 183 6.20 -2.58 -10.76
N VAL A 184 6.23 -3.50 -9.80
CA VAL A 184 7.22 -4.59 -9.68
C VAL A 184 6.77 -5.82 -10.45
#